data_AF-A0A1Q3HS98-F1
#
_entry.id   AF-A0A1Q3HS98-F1
#
_cell.length_a   1.000
_cell.length_b   1.000
_cell.length_c   1.000
_cell.angle_alpha   90.00
_cell.angle_beta   90.00
_cell.angle_gamma   90.00
#
_symmetry.space_group_name_H-M   'P 1'
#
loop_
_entity.id
_entity.type
_entity.pdbx_description
1 polymer ?
#
loop_
_entity_poly.entity_id
_entity_poly.type
_entity_poly.pdbx_seq_one_letter_code
_entity_poly.pdbx_strand_id
1 'polypeptide(L)'
;MSREDTAGSQVRWWVAGAFTQSPSGRRFQVTPDSFAEELARSATGLRVSVADRLGAGETRTFELSFPKLRSFVVAEVVSALPELRALKALMDGLDKLPAEAAVKSIEAVVGAGRLAESVGAVLREKQSPPAPKAGNGVSNGVAPHASTAPRQPDLVDSIFERTDAARPEQAAKAGVDAFLRAVGTRSTPPANPASAAAPARALVEEAVLATARDVLAHPLVARLESAWRGLKMLVDHCPASSGMSLEAFDVEGPAAVERLENQLPLDRFERPDALFVVEAVDDVALLGKLAALGERAQLPVVVDVPPSLFGVTSAAEVVTRVEEEGGGVSEAWTGLRAEESARWLCAALHRVVVMVDGQGARRRTCFTSAALGVASMLASSFRETGSFARILGGTGGVQAPAVWQLPPGREGGTAVPTETFFPLRTQSRLAELGVLGLGSGRNTDVLQLTAAPMVYGGEHRVPLPAQILTGRIVRFAQWVRDQLPASAGDAEVSTLFSQAADVFLFGGATPAGRVRGEVVPTGEGTRGVRVTALVRPEYAGMPLELGFVLPMRG
;
A
#
# COMPACT_ATOMS: atom_id res chain seq x y z
N MET A 1 21.53 -9.06 -17.10
CA MET A 1 21.92 -10.38 -16.59
C MET A 1 20.97 -11.41 -17.17
N SER A 2 21.55 -12.52 -17.62
CA SER A 2 21.02 -13.51 -18.59
C SER A 2 20.06 -14.51 -17.93
N ARG A 3 19.32 -15.25 -18.76
CA ARG A 3 18.41 -16.40 -18.45
C ARG A 3 18.90 -17.42 -17.39
N GLU A 4 20.16 -17.38 -16.95
CA GLU A 4 20.74 -18.35 -16.01
C GLU A 4 20.25 -18.18 -14.56
N ASP A 5 19.86 -16.97 -14.13
CA ASP A 5 19.41 -16.73 -12.73
C ASP A 5 18.01 -17.29 -12.41
N THR A 6 17.26 -17.75 -13.41
CA THR A 6 15.92 -18.36 -13.22
C THR A 6 15.92 -19.89 -13.28
N ALA A 7 17.05 -20.51 -13.64
CA ALA A 7 17.14 -21.95 -13.88
C ALA A 7 16.95 -22.82 -12.61
N GLY A 8 16.87 -22.21 -11.42
CA GLY A 8 16.61 -22.88 -10.15
C GLY A 8 15.34 -22.44 -9.39
N SER A 9 14.54 -21.49 -9.91
CA SER A 9 13.36 -21.01 -9.19
C SER A 9 12.19 -21.99 -9.30
N GLN A 10 11.63 -22.40 -8.16
CA GLN A 10 10.44 -23.23 -8.06
C GLN A 10 9.14 -22.44 -8.28
N VAL A 11 9.18 -21.15 -7.98
CA VAL A 11 8.03 -20.23 -8.08
C VAL A 11 8.47 -18.95 -8.79
N ARG A 12 7.64 -18.44 -9.70
CA ARG A 12 7.90 -17.23 -10.47
C ARG A 12 6.77 -16.23 -10.36
N TRP A 13 7.05 -15.02 -9.91
CA TRP A 13 6.05 -13.97 -9.74
C TRP A 13 6.31 -12.78 -10.65
N TRP A 14 5.23 -12.28 -11.24
CA TRP A 14 5.27 -11.05 -12.00
C TRP A 14 4.57 -9.92 -11.26
N VAL A 15 5.18 -8.75 -11.24
CA VAL A 15 4.61 -7.53 -10.67
C VAL A 15 4.53 -6.48 -11.76
N ALA A 16 3.32 -6.06 -12.11
CA ALA A 16 3.04 -5.04 -13.12
C ALA A 16 2.69 -3.72 -12.45
N GLY A 17 3.40 -2.65 -12.81
CA GLY A 17 3.16 -1.31 -12.30
C GLY A 17 4.06 -0.25 -12.93
N ALA A 18 3.78 1.02 -12.65
CA ALA A 18 4.59 2.13 -13.11
C ALA A 18 5.82 2.32 -12.20
N PHE A 19 6.97 1.81 -12.63
CA PHE A 19 8.24 1.87 -11.88
C PHE A 19 9.17 2.98 -12.35
N THR A 20 8.87 3.63 -13.49
CA THR A 20 9.58 4.79 -14.03
C THR A 20 8.66 6.00 -14.23
N GLN A 21 9.23 7.15 -14.60
CA GLN A 21 8.47 8.36 -14.97
C GLN A 21 7.53 8.09 -16.16
N SER A 22 8.02 7.31 -17.13
CA SER A 22 7.34 7.00 -18.39
C SER A 22 7.45 5.50 -18.67
N PRO A 23 6.47 4.71 -18.19
CA PRO A 23 6.51 3.25 -18.29
C PRO A 23 6.73 2.75 -19.72
N SER A 24 7.78 1.95 -19.88
CA SER A 24 8.29 1.55 -21.22
C SER A 24 7.88 0.16 -21.67
N GLY A 25 7.27 -0.63 -20.79
CA GLY A 25 7.10 -2.08 -20.95
C GLY A 25 8.34 -2.88 -20.58
N ARG A 26 9.38 -2.24 -20.03
CA ARG A 26 10.61 -2.90 -19.60
C ARG A 26 10.31 -3.94 -18.52
N ARG A 27 10.79 -5.16 -18.76
CA ARG A 27 10.79 -6.25 -17.79
C ARG A 27 12.18 -6.40 -17.19
N PHE A 28 12.26 -6.54 -15.87
CA PHE A 28 13.53 -6.72 -15.17
C PHE A 28 13.36 -7.60 -13.92
N GLN A 29 14.38 -8.41 -13.63
CA GLN A 29 14.41 -9.24 -12.43
C GLN A 29 14.79 -8.41 -11.21
N VAL A 30 14.11 -8.65 -10.10
CA VAL A 30 14.32 -7.93 -8.84
C VAL A 30 14.71 -8.91 -7.76
N THR A 31 15.90 -8.74 -7.21
CA THR A 31 16.43 -9.51 -6.07
C THR A 31 16.83 -8.54 -4.96
N PRO A 32 17.11 -9.01 -3.73
CA PRO A 32 17.68 -8.16 -2.69
C PRO A 32 18.94 -7.41 -3.14
N ASP A 33 19.75 -8.03 -4.00
CA ASP A 33 21.01 -7.46 -4.50
C ASP A 33 20.80 -6.48 -5.66
N SER A 34 19.88 -6.76 -6.59
CA SER A 34 19.61 -5.88 -7.75
C SER A 34 18.69 -4.71 -7.44
N PHE A 35 17.94 -4.76 -6.34
CA PHE A 35 16.89 -3.78 -6.00
C PHE A 35 17.40 -2.33 -6.00
N ALA A 36 18.53 -2.08 -5.34
CA ALA A 36 19.06 -0.71 -5.19
C ALA A 36 19.48 -0.12 -6.53
N GLU A 37 20.09 -0.93 -7.40
CA GLU A 37 20.51 -0.50 -8.73
C GLU A 37 19.31 -0.19 -9.63
N GLU A 38 18.30 -1.07 -9.64
CA GLU A 38 17.10 -0.87 -10.45
C GLU A 38 16.27 0.33 -9.99
N LEU A 39 16.19 0.58 -8.68
CA LEU A 39 15.57 1.81 -8.13
C LEU A 39 16.33 3.05 -8.62
N ALA A 40 17.66 3.07 -8.47
CA ALA A 40 18.46 4.22 -8.86
C ALA A 40 18.39 4.54 -10.35
N ARG A 41 18.31 3.50 -11.18
CA ARG A 41 18.13 3.62 -12.64
C ARG A 41 16.75 4.14 -13.01
N SER A 42 15.71 3.74 -12.28
CA SER A 42 14.31 4.01 -12.64
C SER A 42 13.79 5.35 -12.08
N ALA A 43 14.31 5.80 -10.95
CA ALA A 43 13.89 7.02 -10.26
C ALA A 43 14.91 8.15 -10.43
N THR A 44 15.35 8.42 -11.66
CA THR A 44 16.34 9.47 -11.96
C THR A 44 15.80 10.50 -12.96
N GLY A 45 16.25 11.75 -12.85
CA GLY A 45 15.90 12.82 -13.80
C GLY A 45 14.41 13.18 -13.79
N LEU A 46 13.73 12.96 -12.66
CA LEU A 46 12.31 13.21 -12.52
C LEU A 46 12.05 14.71 -12.59
N ARG A 47 11.17 15.13 -13.49
CA ARG A 47 10.76 16.55 -13.59
C ARG A 47 9.34 16.72 -13.05
N VAL A 48 9.20 17.52 -11.99
CA VAL A 48 7.90 17.77 -11.34
C VAL A 48 7.64 19.26 -11.19
N SER A 49 6.40 19.68 -11.34
CA SER A 49 5.99 21.07 -11.12
C SER A 49 5.00 21.13 -9.97
N VAL A 50 5.28 22.00 -9.00
CA VAL A 50 4.45 22.20 -7.80
C VAL A 50 4.11 23.67 -7.64
N ALA A 51 3.14 24.01 -6.79
CA ALA A 51 2.80 25.39 -6.50
C ALA A 51 4.03 26.17 -6.00
N ASP A 52 4.30 27.36 -6.58
CA ASP A 52 5.45 28.17 -6.16
C ASP A 52 5.15 28.88 -4.83
N ARG A 53 5.71 28.35 -3.75
CA ARG A 53 5.64 28.96 -2.42
C ARG A 53 6.80 29.92 -2.14
N LEU A 54 7.83 29.89 -2.99
CA LEU A 54 9.11 30.53 -2.72
C LEU A 54 9.20 31.86 -3.47
N GLY A 55 8.90 31.86 -4.76
CA GLY A 55 8.93 33.03 -5.63
C GLY A 55 7.55 33.65 -5.88
N ALA A 56 7.46 34.42 -6.96
CA ALA A 56 6.24 35.08 -7.41
C ALA A 56 5.40 34.26 -8.40
N GLY A 57 5.90 33.10 -8.86
CA GLY A 57 5.23 32.27 -9.85
C GLY A 57 3.95 31.61 -9.33
N GLU A 58 3.19 31.00 -10.25
CA GLU A 58 2.12 30.07 -9.88
C GLU A 58 2.70 28.67 -9.60
N THR A 59 3.63 28.22 -10.45
CA THR A 59 4.27 26.91 -10.34
C THR A 59 5.79 27.03 -10.46
N ARG A 60 6.49 26.13 -9.76
CA ARG A 60 7.95 25.96 -9.83
C ARG A 60 8.27 24.52 -10.18
N THR A 61 9.19 24.35 -11.14
CA THR A 61 9.62 23.04 -11.61
C THR A 61 10.93 22.63 -10.95
N PHE A 62 11.00 21.38 -10.50
CA PHE A 62 12.19 20.77 -9.92
C PHE A 62 12.60 19.54 -10.73
N GLU A 63 13.91 19.32 -10.79
CA GLU A 63 14.51 18.08 -11.30
C GLU A 63 15.17 17.34 -10.14
N LEU A 64 14.85 16.05 -9.98
CA LEU A 64 15.32 15.27 -8.84
C LEU A 64 15.49 13.78 -9.16
N SER A 65 16.31 13.12 -8.36
CA SER A 65 16.55 11.68 -8.42
C SER A 65 16.45 11.05 -7.03
N PHE A 66 15.96 9.82 -6.97
CA PHE A 66 15.80 9.02 -5.75
C PHE A 66 16.61 7.72 -5.85
N PRO A 67 17.94 7.76 -5.65
CA PRO A 67 18.80 6.59 -5.83
C PRO A 67 18.58 5.46 -4.79
N LYS A 68 17.77 5.70 -3.77
CA LYS A 68 17.58 4.86 -2.59
C LYS A 68 16.26 5.23 -1.91
N LEU A 69 15.60 4.27 -1.23
CA LEU A 69 14.29 4.53 -0.60
C LEU A 69 14.31 5.64 0.44
N ARG A 70 15.42 5.82 1.15
CA ARG A 70 15.55 6.92 2.12
C ARG A 70 15.52 8.29 1.45
N SER A 71 15.83 8.41 0.16
CA SER A 71 15.77 9.71 -0.55
C SER A 71 14.35 10.26 -0.68
N PHE A 72 13.30 9.45 -0.49
CA PHE A 72 11.91 9.90 -0.52
C PHE A 72 11.40 10.50 0.81
N VAL A 73 12.29 10.97 1.68
CA VAL A 73 11.91 11.68 2.92
C VAL A 73 12.12 13.17 2.77
N VAL A 74 11.34 13.98 3.50
CA VAL A 74 11.35 15.44 3.37
C VAL A 74 12.75 16.01 3.56
N ALA A 75 13.50 15.52 4.55
CA ALA A 75 14.86 15.97 4.83
C ALA A 75 15.84 15.72 3.67
N GLU A 76 15.71 14.59 2.96
CA GLU A 76 16.57 14.26 1.82
C GLU A 76 16.17 15.08 0.60
N VAL A 77 14.88 15.38 0.38
CA VAL A 77 14.43 16.29 -0.70
C VAL A 77 14.93 17.71 -0.49
N VAL A 78 14.82 18.25 0.73
CA VAL A 78 15.40 19.56 1.08
C VAL A 78 16.92 19.58 0.84
N SER A 79 17.59 18.47 1.14
CA SER A 79 19.02 18.34 0.93
C SER A 79 19.39 18.16 -0.54
N ALA A 80 18.53 17.55 -1.36
CA ALA A 80 18.79 17.30 -2.78
C ALA A 80 18.59 18.55 -3.65
N LEU A 81 17.55 19.34 -3.37
CA LEU A 81 17.21 20.53 -4.16
C LEU A 81 18.09 21.74 -3.80
N PRO A 82 18.86 22.32 -4.74
CA PRO A 82 19.81 23.40 -4.45
C PRO A 82 19.16 24.62 -3.79
N GLU A 83 18.00 25.04 -4.28
CA GLU A 83 17.27 26.20 -3.77
C GLU A 83 16.80 26.00 -2.32
N LEU A 84 16.24 24.83 -2.00
CA LEU A 84 15.80 24.50 -0.65
C LEU A 84 16.96 24.39 0.33
N ARG A 85 18.09 23.81 -0.11
CA ARG A 85 19.33 23.72 0.67
C ARG A 85 19.89 25.11 0.98
N ALA A 86 19.91 26.01 -0.01
CA ALA A 86 20.38 27.38 0.16
C ALA A 86 19.48 28.17 1.12
N LEU A 87 18.15 28.07 0.98
CA LEU A 87 17.22 28.69 1.94
C LEU A 87 17.40 28.15 3.36
N LYS A 88 17.57 26.83 3.52
CA LYS A 88 17.85 26.22 4.82
C LYS A 88 19.13 26.77 5.45
N ALA A 89 20.19 26.99 4.67
CA ALA A 89 21.44 27.56 5.16
C ALA A 89 21.32 29.02 5.62
N LEU A 90 20.42 29.80 5.02
CA LEU A 90 20.17 31.19 5.42
C LEU A 90 19.45 31.33 6.77
N MET A 91 18.76 30.28 7.24
CA MET A 91 17.92 30.34 8.45
C MET A 91 18.68 30.72 9.73
N ASP A 92 19.94 30.28 9.90
CA ASP A 92 20.70 30.50 11.14
C ASP A 92 21.23 31.95 11.29
N GLY A 93 21.22 32.73 10.20
CA GLY A 93 21.67 34.13 10.17
C GLY A 93 20.57 35.16 9.92
N LEU A 94 19.37 34.73 9.53
CA LEU A 94 18.31 35.60 9.01
C LEU A 94 17.87 36.70 9.99
N ASP A 95 17.73 36.35 11.27
CA ASP A 95 17.31 37.29 12.33
C ASP A 95 18.37 38.37 12.65
N LYS A 96 19.63 38.19 12.19
CA LYS A 96 20.72 39.14 12.42
C LYS A 96 20.87 40.15 11.29
N LEU A 97 20.21 39.92 10.16
CA LEU A 97 20.30 40.79 8.99
C LEU A 97 19.26 41.92 9.06
N PRO A 98 19.57 43.12 8.55
CA PRO A 98 18.53 44.13 8.31
C PRO A 98 17.53 43.59 7.29
N ALA A 99 16.26 43.97 7.41
CA ALA A 99 15.17 43.39 6.61
C ALA A 99 15.47 43.38 5.10
N GLU A 100 15.97 44.48 4.56
CA GLU A 100 16.31 44.61 3.13
C GLU A 100 17.44 43.66 2.69
N ALA A 101 18.42 43.39 3.54
CA ALA A 101 19.49 42.44 3.23
C ALA A 101 19.00 40.99 3.30
N ALA A 102 18.09 40.68 4.23
CA ALA A 102 17.46 39.38 4.32
C ALA A 102 16.58 39.11 3.08
N VAL A 103 15.77 40.08 2.66
CA VAL A 103 14.97 40.03 1.41
C VAL A 103 15.86 39.74 0.23
N LYS A 104 16.90 40.57 -0.02
CA LYS A 104 17.83 40.36 -1.14
C LYS A 104 18.52 39.00 -1.11
N SER A 105 18.86 38.49 0.08
CA SER A 105 19.48 37.17 0.23
C SER A 105 18.53 36.04 -0.16
N ILE A 106 17.24 36.15 0.16
CA ILE A 106 16.21 35.18 -0.25
C ILE A 106 15.95 35.30 -1.75
N GLU A 107 15.79 36.52 -2.27
CA GLU A 107 15.54 36.77 -3.70
C GLU A 107 16.68 36.28 -4.59
N ALA A 108 17.93 36.34 -4.11
CA ALA A 108 19.08 35.79 -4.82
C ALA A 108 19.00 34.26 -4.99
N VAL A 109 18.23 33.56 -4.15
CA VAL A 109 18.06 32.10 -4.21
C VAL A 109 16.84 31.71 -5.03
N VAL A 110 15.69 32.35 -4.78
CA VAL A 110 14.39 31.91 -5.33
C VAL A 110 13.68 32.94 -6.21
N GLY A 111 14.29 34.10 -6.41
CA GLY A 111 13.69 35.25 -7.08
C GLY A 111 12.79 36.09 -6.15
N ALA A 112 12.39 37.27 -6.64
CA ALA A 112 11.38 38.09 -5.97
C ALA A 112 10.07 37.33 -5.78
N GLY A 113 9.39 37.52 -4.65
CA GLY A 113 8.10 36.90 -4.41
C GLY A 113 7.68 36.76 -2.96
N ARG A 114 6.67 35.90 -2.76
CA ARG A 114 5.84 35.82 -1.55
C ARG A 114 6.67 35.55 -0.28
N LEU A 115 7.68 34.68 -0.36
CA LEU A 115 8.52 34.33 0.79
C LEU A 115 9.39 35.52 1.24
N ALA A 116 10.05 36.17 0.29
CA ALA A 116 10.92 37.31 0.56
C ALA A 116 10.11 38.47 1.16
N GLU A 117 8.94 38.78 0.58
CA GLU A 117 8.03 39.81 1.08
C GLU A 117 7.56 39.53 2.52
N SER A 118 7.16 38.30 2.80
CA SER A 118 6.67 37.87 4.12
C SER A 118 7.77 37.96 5.18
N VAL A 119 8.98 37.51 4.87
CA VAL A 119 10.15 37.62 5.77
C VAL A 119 10.51 39.08 6.02
N GLY A 120 10.54 39.90 4.96
CA GLY A 120 10.83 41.33 5.05
C GLY A 120 9.80 42.08 5.90
N ALA A 121 8.52 41.71 5.83
CA ALA A 121 7.46 42.29 6.67
C ALA A 121 7.70 41.97 8.16
N VAL A 122 7.95 40.71 8.51
CA VAL A 122 8.20 40.28 9.91
C VAL A 122 9.46 40.94 10.49
N LEU A 123 10.53 41.01 9.71
CA LEU A 123 11.78 41.65 10.18
C LEU A 123 11.60 43.16 10.37
N ARG A 124 10.88 43.86 9.49
CA ARG A 124 10.59 45.30 9.66
C ARG A 124 9.74 45.58 10.89
N GLU A 125 8.74 44.74 11.16
CA GLU A 125 7.93 44.85 12.38
C GLU A 125 8.79 44.68 13.64
N LYS A 126 9.66 43.68 13.66
CA LYS A 126 10.60 43.42 14.77
C LYS A 126 11.66 44.51 14.95
N GLN A 127 12.11 45.13 13.86
CA GLN A 127 13.13 46.19 13.83
C GLN A 127 12.55 47.59 14.08
N SER A 128 11.22 47.75 14.08
CA SER A 128 10.58 49.03 14.39
C SER A 128 10.71 49.35 15.88
N PRO A 129 11.04 50.60 16.26
CA PRO A 129 11.19 50.98 17.66
C PRO A 129 9.86 50.83 18.41
N PRO A 130 9.87 50.41 19.69
CA PRO A 130 8.65 50.36 20.49
C PRO A 130 8.04 51.76 20.59
N ALA A 131 6.75 51.88 20.30
CA ALA A 131 6.02 53.12 20.46
C ALA A 131 6.24 53.69 21.88
N PRO A 132 6.46 55.02 22.04
CA PRO A 132 6.65 55.60 23.34
C PRO A 132 5.41 55.35 24.20
N LYS A 133 5.61 54.72 25.36
CA LYS A 133 4.57 54.62 26.40
C LYS A 133 4.17 56.04 26.78
N ALA A 134 2.96 56.45 26.39
CA ALA A 134 2.37 57.70 26.82
C ALA A 134 2.40 57.76 28.34
N GLY A 135 3.08 58.78 28.87
CA GLY A 135 3.21 59.00 30.31
C GLY A 135 1.85 59.32 30.93
N ASN A 136 1.56 58.69 32.07
CA ASN A 136 0.46 59.07 32.94
C ASN A 136 0.73 60.45 33.53
N GLY A 137 0.08 61.48 32.96
CA GLY A 137 -0.10 62.81 33.52
C GLY A 137 -1.46 62.93 34.19
N VAL A 138 -1.45 63.50 35.39
CA VAL A 138 -2.47 63.46 36.47
C VAL A 138 -3.55 64.55 36.33
N SER A 139 -4.81 64.30 36.73
CA SER A 139 -5.56 65.18 37.66
C SER A 139 -7.01 64.73 37.97
N ASN A 140 -7.36 64.94 39.24
CA ASN A 140 -8.58 64.57 39.97
C ASN A 140 -9.84 65.33 39.53
N GLY A 141 -11.00 64.66 39.66
CA GLY A 141 -12.34 65.25 39.71
C GLY A 141 -13.28 64.41 40.59
N VAL A 142 -13.97 65.07 41.51
CA VAL A 142 -14.68 64.55 42.70
C VAL A 142 -15.94 63.71 42.40
N ALA A 143 -16.25 62.78 43.32
CA ALA A 143 -17.42 61.89 43.46
C ALA A 143 -18.77 62.65 43.62
N PRO A 144 -19.98 62.04 43.81
CA PRO A 144 -20.28 60.63 44.14
C PRO A 144 -21.50 59.99 43.44
N HIS A 145 -21.61 58.65 43.48
CA HIS A 145 -22.74 57.91 44.10
C HIS A 145 -22.69 56.39 43.79
N ALA A 146 -23.20 55.65 44.77
CA ALA A 146 -23.26 54.21 44.95
C ALA A 146 -23.84 53.39 43.77
N SER A 147 -23.37 52.14 43.59
CA SER A 147 -24.17 50.96 43.97
C SER A 147 -23.40 49.62 43.86
N THR A 148 -23.29 48.94 45.02
CA THR A 148 -23.50 47.49 45.24
C THR A 148 -22.98 46.44 44.25
N ALA A 149 -21.92 45.74 44.68
CA ALA A 149 -21.64 44.36 44.29
C ALA A 149 -22.27 43.38 45.29
N PRO A 150 -22.80 42.22 44.85
CA PRO A 150 -22.85 41.04 45.68
C PRO A 150 -21.66 40.12 45.35
N ARG A 151 -20.84 39.88 46.38
CA ARG A 151 -20.04 38.67 46.52
C ARG A 151 -21.00 37.49 46.73
N GLN A 152 -20.72 36.37 46.07
CA GLN A 152 -21.30 35.07 46.39
C GLN A 152 -20.23 33.98 46.21
N PRO A 153 -20.41 32.81 46.85
CA PRO A 153 -19.49 32.36 47.87
C PRO A 153 -18.87 30.98 47.55
N ASP A 154 -17.97 30.57 48.43
CA ASP A 154 -17.47 29.21 48.61
C ASP A 154 -18.57 28.16 48.42
N LEU A 155 -18.35 27.26 47.45
CA LEU A 155 -19.07 26.01 47.27
C LEU A 155 -18.04 24.89 47.27
N VAL A 156 -17.50 24.62 48.46
CA VAL A 156 -16.67 23.44 48.76
C VAL A 156 -17.37 22.46 49.71
N ASP A 157 -18.61 22.71 50.11
CA ASP A 157 -19.33 21.93 51.13
C ASP A 157 -20.57 21.20 50.60
N SER A 158 -20.45 20.53 49.45
CA SER A 158 -21.41 19.47 49.14
C SER A 158 -20.85 18.55 48.07
N ILE A 159 -20.35 17.39 48.50
CA ILE A 159 -20.51 16.05 47.90
C ILE A 159 -19.57 15.12 48.68
N PHE A 160 -20.02 14.70 49.87
CA PHE A 160 -19.51 13.49 50.53
C PHE A 160 -20.64 12.89 51.38
N GLU A 161 -21.31 11.88 50.83
CA GLU A 161 -21.88 10.78 51.62
C GLU A 161 -21.56 9.44 50.94
N ARG A 162 -20.88 8.58 51.73
CA ARG A 162 -20.93 7.11 51.79
C ARG A 162 -20.11 6.21 50.85
N THR A 163 -18.96 5.82 51.41
CA THR A 163 -18.51 4.45 51.78
C THR A 163 -18.27 3.37 50.70
N ASP A 164 -16.97 3.21 50.43
CA ASP A 164 -16.12 2.00 50.32
C ASP A 164 -16.70 0.58 50.22
N ALA A 165 -16.18 -0.19 49.26
CA ALA A 165 -15.55 -1.49 49.52
C ALA A 165 -14.56 -1.93 48.40
N ALA A 166 -13.33 -2.26 48.84
CA ALA A 166 -12.30 -3.16 48.26
C ALA A 166 -11.45 -2.75 47.02
N ARG A 167 -10.12 -2.69 47.24
CA ARG A 167 -9.02 -2.75 46.23
C ARG A 167 -8.54 -4.22 46.02
N PRO A 168 -7.75 -4.53 44.98
CA PRO A 168 -6.29 -4.31 45.04
C PRO A 168 -5.69 -3.56 43.83
N GLU A 169 -4.50 -3.02 44.09
CA GLU A 169 -3.71 -2.09 43.30
C GLU A 169 -2.87 -2.75 42.21
N GLN A 170 -2.85 -2.15 41.01
CA GLN A 170 -1.66 -1.90 40.18
C GLN A 170 -2.04 -1.08 38.93
N ALA A 171 -2.48 0.17 39.10
CA ALA A 171 -2.68 1.10 37.97
C ALA A 171 -2.65 2.60 38.32
N ALA A 172 -2.27 2.97 39.55
CA ALA A 172 -2.52 4.32 40.07
C ALA A 172 -1.41 5.36 39.79
N LYS A 173 -0.49 5.12 38.85
CA LYS A 173 0.50 6.14 38.41
C LYS A 173 0.34 6.62 36.97
N ALA A 174 -0.51 5.97 36.16
CA ALA A 174 -0.74 6.35 34.76
C ALA A 174 -2.02 7.18 34.55
N GLY A 175 -2.97 7.15 35.51
CA GLY A 175 -4.29 7.77 35.37
C GLY A 175 -4.33 9.30 35.57
N VAL A 176 -3.37 9.86 36.30
CA VAL A 176 -3.40 11.31 36.64
C VAL A 176 -2.76 12.17 35.53
N ASP A 177 -1.74 11.65 34.84
CA ASP A 177 -1.12 12.33 33.69
C ASP A 177 -2.02 12.34 32.43
N ALA A 178 -2.92 11.36 32.31
CA ALA A 178 -3.90 11.31 31.23
C ALA A 178 -5.05 12.31 31.45
N PHE A 179 -5.43 12.56 32.71
CA PHE A 179 -6.49 13.51 33.05
C PHE A 179 -6.04 14.98 32.87
N LEU A 180 -4.79 15.30 33.21
CA LEU A 180 -4.24 16.65 32.97
C LEU A 180 -4.07 17.00 31.49
N ARG A 181 -3.97 16.00 30.59
CA ARG A 181 -4.01 16.23 29.13
C ARG A 181 -5.43 16.33 28.56
N ALA A 182 -6.43 15.78 29.24
CA ALA A 182 -7.81 15.73 28.76
C ALA A 182 -8.63 17.00 29.06
N VAL A 183 -8.21 17.83 30.02
CA VAL A 183 -8.94 19.07 30.39
C VAL A 183 -8.54 20.28 29.51
N GLY A 184 -7.53 20.13 28.67
CA GLY A 184 -6.93 21.25 27.91
C GLY A 184 -7.13 21.20 26.40
N THR A 185 -8.32 20.96 25.85
CA THR A 185 -8.60 21.34 24.44
C THR A 185 -10.11 21.53 24.19
N ARG A 186 -10.56 22.79 24.12
CA ARG A 186 -11.78 23.16 23.39
C ARG A 186 -11.37 23.48 21.95
N SER A 187 -11.86 22.69 21.00
CA SER A 187 -11.72 22.96 19.57
C SER A 187 -12.52 24.20 19.19
N THR A 188 -11.83 25.20 18.65
CA THR A 188 -12.41 26.30 17.87
C THR A 188 -12.20 26.01 16.38
N PRO A 189 -13.08 26.51 15.48
CA PRO A 189 -12.97 26.29 14.03
C PRO A 189 -11.68 26.93 13.47
N PRO A 190 -11.20 26.52 12.27
CA PRO A 190 -9.90 26.94 11.77
C PRO A 190 -9.91 28.45 11.50
N ALA A 191 -9.31 29.20 12.41
CA ALA A 191 -8.95 30.59 12.17
C ALA A 191 -7.74 30.60 11.21
N ASN A 192 -7.81 31.45 10.19
CA ASN A 192 -6.65 31.88 9.40
C ASN A 192 -5.46 32.16 10.36
N PRO A 193 -4.26 31.59 10.13
CA PRO A 193 -3.10 31.93 10.95
C PRO A 193 -2.52 33.25 10.44
N ALA A 194 -3.17 34.36 10.78
CA ALA A 194 -2.62 35.70 10.67
C ALA A 194 -2.83 36.41 12.01
N SER A 195 -1.86 36.25 12.93
CA SER A 195 -1.40 37.24 13.93
C SER A 195 -0.94 36.59 15.26
N ALA A 196 0.28 36.07 15.25
CA ALA A 196 1.24 36.12 16.36
C ALA A 196 2.61 35.85 15.69
N ALA A 197 3.40 36.90 15.47
CA ALA A 197 4.53 36.90 14.54
C ALA A 197 5.44 35.67 14.68
N ALA A 198 5.31 34.71 13.76
CA ALA A 198 6.27 33.61 13.66
C ALA A 198 7.63 34.23 13.31
N PRO A 199 8.73 33.82 13.98
CA PRO A 199 10.05 34.39 13.69
C PRO A 199 10.39 34.16 12.22
N ALA A 200 11.13 35.08 11.59
CA ALA A 200 11.47 35.01 10.17
C ALA A 200 12.06 33.64 9.76
N ARG A 201 12.85 33.03 10.67
CA ARG A 201 13.33 31.64 10.56
C ARG A 201 12.20 30.63 10.33
N ALA A 202 11.12 30.69 11.12
CA ALA A 202 10.02 29.75 11.04
C ALA A 202 9.23 29.88 9.72
N LEU A 203 9.14 31.08 9.14
CA LEU A 203 8.55 31.29 7.82
C LEU A 203 9.35 30.58 6.73
N VAL A 204 10.68 30.76 6.73
CA VAL A 204 11.57 30.09 5.77
C VAL A 204 11.52 28.57 5.97
N GLU A 205 11.57 28.10 7.23
CA GLU A 205 11.51 26.68 7.53
C GLU A 205 10.20 26.05 7.03
N GLU A 206 9.05 26.67 7.30
CA GLU A 206 7.76 26.17 6.84
C GLU A 206 7.65 26.19 5.32
N ALA A 207 8.11 27.24 4.64
CA ALA A 207 8.11 27.32 3.19
C ALA A 207 8.97 26.21 2.55
N VAL A 208 10.18 25.97 3.10
CA VAL A 208 11.09 24.91 2.64
C VAL A 208 10.46 23.52 2.82
N LEU A 209 9.93 23.23 4.02
CA LEU A 209 9.33 21.93 4.33
C LEU A 209 8.00 21.70 3.61
N ALA A 210 7.17 22.72 3.44
CA ALA A 210 5.95 22.65 2.63
C ALA A 210 6.27 22.37 1.16
N THR A 211 7.25 23.06 0.58
CA THR A 211 7.66 22.83 -0.82
C THR A 211 8.18 21.41 -1.01
N ALA A 212 9.03 20.91 -0.11
CA ALA A 212 9.52 19.52 -0.18
C ALA A 212 8.39 18.49 -0.03
N ARG A 213 7.39 18.76 0.81
CA ARG A 213 6.19 17.90 0.92
C ARG A 213 5.36 17.93 -0.35
N ASP A 214 5.15 19.09 -0.97
CA ASP A 214 4.42 19.19 -2.24
C ASP A 214 5.13 18.42 -3.36
N VAL A 215 6.46 18.44 -3.40
CA VAL A 215 7.28 17.62 -4.31
C VAL A 215 7.05 16.13 -4.08
N LEU A 216 7.05 15.66 -2.82
CA LEU A 216 6.79 14.26 -2.46
C LEU A 216 5.32 13.84 -2.63
N ALA A 217 4.40 14.80 -2.62
CA ALA A 217 2.96 14.58 -2.83
C ALA A 217 2.58 14.63 -4.32
N HIS A 218 3.47 15.12 -5.20
CA HIS A 218 3.25 15.13 -6.64
C HIS A 218 2.90 13.70 -7.12
N PRO A 219 1.82 13.50 -7.91
CA PRO A 219 1.30 12.17 -8.25
C PRO A 219 2.37 11.22 -8.78
N LEU A 220 3.26 11.73 -9.63
CA LEU A 220 4.38 10.96 -10.18
C LEU A 220 5.35 10.42 -9.12
N VAL A 221 5.73 11.26 -8.16
CA VAL A 221 6.68 10.89 -7.10
C VAL A 221 6.02 9.97 -6.09
N ALA A 222 4.77 10.29 -5.69
CA ALA A 222 4.00 9.47 -4.78
C ALA A 222 3.76 8.06 -5.33
N ARG A 223 3.42 7.95 -6.63
CA ARG A 223 3.26 6.66 -7.34
C ARG A 223 4.55 5.86 -7.35
N LEU A 224 5.67 6.48 -7.73
CA LEU A 224 6.98 5.82 -7.74
C LEU A 224 7.40 5.34 -6.35
N GLU A 225 7.27 6.20 -5.34
CA GLU A 225 7.61 5.83 -3.96
C GLU A 225 6.76 4.66 -3.48
N SER A 226 5.44 4.72 -3.71
CA SER A 226 4.48 3.69 -3.36
C SER A 226 4.84 2.33 -3.97
N ALA A 227 5.10 2.31 -5.28
CA ALA A 227 5.46 1.12 -6.03
C ALA A 227 6.79 0.52 -5.55
N TRP A 228 7.84 1.34 -5.42
CA TRP A 228 9.17 0.87 -5.02
C TRP A 228 9.25 0.43 -3.56
N ARG A 229 8.56 1.12 -2.64
CA ARG A 229 8.49 0.68 -1.23
C ARG A 229 7.69 -0.60 -1.06
N GLY A 230 6.57 -0.75 -1.79
CA GLY A 230 5.82 -2.00 -1.77
C GLY A 230 6.58 -3.14 -2.42
N LEU A 231 7.28 -2.88 -3.52
CA LEU A 231 8.17 -3.87 -4.14
C LEU A 231 9.28 -4.29 -3.17
N LYS A 232 9.85 -3.35 -2.41
CA LYS A 232 10.82 -3.68 -1.35
C LYS A 232 10.22 -4.59 -0.28
N MET A 233 9.01 -4.27 0.18
CA MET A 233 8.27 -5.10 1.13
C MET A 233 8.13 -6.52 0.60
N LEU A 234 7.83 -6.71 -0.69
CA LEU A 234 7.78 -8.03 -1.31
C LEU A 234 9.16 -8.72 -1.41
N VAL A 235 10.18 -8.00 -1.89
CA VAL A 235 11.55 -8.53 -2.04
C VAL A 235 12.10 -9.07 -0.72
N ASP A 236 11.73 -8.46 0.42
CA ASP A 236 12.14 -8.92 1.75
C ASP A 236 11.57 -10.30 2.14
N HIS A 237 10.52 -10.76 1.47
CA HIS A 237 9.98 -12.11 1.59
C HIS A 237 10.51 -13.09 0.53
N CYS A 238 11.33 -12.62 -0.42
CA CYS A 238 11.91 -13.42 -1.50
C CYS A 238 13.46 -13.38 -1.49
N PRO A 239 14.14 -13.82 -0.41
CA PRO A 239 15.60 -13.98 -0.44
C PRO A 239 16.01 -15.04 -1.49
N ALA A 240 17.26 -15.03 -1.93
CA ALA A 240 17.76 -15.97 -2.95
C ALA A 240 17.53 -17.46 -2.59
N SER A 241 17.52 -17.80 -1.30
CA SER A 241 17.25 -19.15 -0.80
C SER A 241 15.78 -19.57 -0.81
N SER A 242 14.84 -18.66 -1.10
CA SER A 242 13.40 -18.95 -1.06
C SER A 242 12.92 -19.84 -2.21
N GLY A 243 13.73 -20.02 -3.26
CA GLY A 243 13.29 -20.69 -4.49
C GLY A 243 12.29 -19.86 -5.30
N MET A 244 12.09 -18.59 -4.96
CA MET A 244 11.19 -17.67 -5.67
C MET A 244 11.99 -16.72 -6.56
N SER A 245 11.50 -16.47 -7.78
CA SER A 245 11.96 -15.39 -8.65
C SER A 245 10.89 -14.33 -8.81
N LEU A 246 11.33 -13.08 -8.85
CA LEU A 246 10.48 -11.90 -8.97
C LEU A 246 10.88 -11.08 -10.19
N GLU A 247 9.93 -10.83 -11.06
CA GLU A 247 10.10 -9.98 -12.23
C GLU A 247 9.13 -8.80 -12.16
N ALA A 248 9.67 -7.58 -12.31
CA ALA A 248 8.89 -6.37 -12.39
C ALA A 248 8.70 -5.95 -13.86
N PHE A 249 7.50 -5.49 -14.17
CA PHE A 249 7.08 -5.00 -15.48
C PHE A 249 6.67 -3.54 -15.35
N ASP A 250 7.43 -2.67 -15.99
CA ASP A 250 7.19 -1.24 -16.02
C ASP A 250 6.10 -0.88 -17.02
N VAL A 251 4.84 -0.92 -16.57
CA VAL A 251 3.64 -0.71 -17.40
C VAL A 251 2.61 0.16 -16.66
N GLU A 252 1.74 0.84 -17.40
CA GLU A 252 0.62 1.61 -16.84
C GLU A 252 -0.63 1.54 -17.74
N GLY A 253 -1.79 1.68 -17.12
CA GLY A 253 -3.07 1.85 -17.79
C GLY A 253 -3.55 0.65 -18.62
N PRO A 254 -4.60 0.83 -19.46
CA PRO A 254 -5.25 -0.27 -20.18
C PRO A 254 -4.34 -1.04 -21.15
N ALA A 255 -3.32 -0.37 -21.70
CA ALA A 255 -2.35 -0.99 -22.61
C ALA A 255 -1.43 -2.01 -21.91
N ALA A 256 -1.41 -2.04 -20.57
CA ALA A 256 -0.64 -3.00 -19.79
C ALA A 256 -1.05 -4.45 -20.12
N VAL A 257 -2.34 -4.73 -20.32
CA VAL A 257 -2.84 -6.10 -20.57
C VAL A 257 -2.22 -6.71 -21.82
N GLU A 258 -2.25 -5.98 -22.94
CA GLU A 258 -1.69 -6.43 -24.21
C GLU A 258 -0.16 -6.61 -24.11
N ARG A 259 0.53 -5.69 -23.43
CA ARG A 259 1.98 -5.78 -23.21
C ARG A 259 2.37 -6.99 -22.35
N LEU A 260 1.59 -7.29 -21.32
CA LEU A 260 1.80 -8.46 -20.46
C LEU A 260 1.55 -9.75 -21.25
N GLU A 261 0.49 -9.81 -22.04
CA GLU A 261 0.17 -10.96 -22.89
C GLU A 261 1.28 -11.26 -23.88
N ASN A 262 1.80 -10.23 -24.56
CA ASN A 262 2.88 -10.36 -25.54
C ASN A 262 4.21 -10.81 -24.92
N GLN A 263 4.40 -10.69 -23.60
CA GLN A 263 5.60 -11.13 -22.92
C GLN A 263 5.47 -12.51 -22.26
N LEU A 264 4.28 -13.12 -22.25
CA LEU A 264 4.08 -14.45 -21.69
C LEU A 264 4.99 -15.48 -22.39
N PRO A 265 5.73 -16.31 -21.63
CA PRO A 265 6.50 -17.39 -22.20
C PRO A 265 5.63 -18.33 -23.06
N LEU A 266 6.19 -18.73 -24.20
CA LEU A 266 5.60 -19.75 -25.08
C LEU A 266 5.55 -21.11 -24.37
N ASP A 267 6.61 -21.45 -23.64
CA ASP A 267 6.59 -22.60 -22.74
C ASP A 267 5.68 -22.29 -21.55
N ARG A 268 4.57 -23.02 -21.45
CA ARG A 268 3.58 -22.85 -20.40
C ARG A 268 4.15 -23.16 -19.02
N PHE A 269 5.18 -24.01 -18.94
CA PHE A 269 5.84 -24.35 -17.69
C PHE A 269 6.79 -23.24 -17.20
N GLU A 270 7.21 -22.34 -18.09
CA GLU A 270 8.01 -21.15 -17.75
C GLU A 270 7.16 -19.94 -17.33
N ARG A 271 5.84 -19.97 -17.55
CA ARG A 271 4.93 -18.88 -17.17
C ARG A 271 4.94 -18.62 -15.66
N PRO A 272 4.63 -17.38 -15.23
CA PRO A 272 4.55 -17.08 -13.82
C PRO A 272 3.40 -17.82 -13.13
N ASP A 273 3.56 -18.05 -11.83
CA ASP A 273 2.55 -18.69 -10.99
C ASP A 273 1.42 -17.72 -10.59
N ALA A 274 1.73 -16.42 -10.53
CA ALA A 274 0.78 -15.35 -10.29
C ALA A 274 1.29 -14.03 -10.89
N LEU A 275 0.34 -13.16 -11.27
CA LEU A 275 0.57 -11.79 -11.70
C LEU A 275 -0.04 -10.82 -10.68
N PHE A 276 0.74 -9.85 -10.21
CA PHE A 276 0.30 -8.81 -9.29
C PHE A 276 0.26 -7.46 -9.99
N VAL A 277 -0.92 -6.90 -10.20
CA VAL A 277 -1.13 -5.58 -10.79
C VAL A 277 -1.27 -4.57 -9.66
N VAL A 278 -0.26 -3.71 -9.50
CA VAL A 278 -0.13 -2.82 -8.33
C VAL A 278 -0.80 -1.46 -8.54
N GLU A 279 -1.07 -1.10 -9.78
CA GLU A 279 -1.89 0.07 -10.11
C GLU A 279 -3.35 -0.25 -9.78
N ALA A 280 -4.03 0.70 -9.11
CA ALA A 280 -5.43 0.56 -8.75
C ALA A 280 -6.30 0.58 -10.01
N VAL A 281 -7.18 -0.40 -10.16
CA VAL A 281 -8.12 -0.52 -11.28
C VAL A 281 -9.56 -0.49 -10.77
N ASP A 282 -10.34 0.50 -11.18
CA ASP A 282 -11.78 0.59 -10.92
C ASP A 282 -12.65 0.29 -12.14
N ASP A 283 -12.08 0.25 -13.34
CA ASP A 283 -12.77 -0.13 -14.57
C ASP A 283 -13.03 -1.65 -14.59
N VAL A 284 -14.30 -2.03 -14.38
CA VAL A 284 -14.76 -3.44 -14.42
C VAL A 284 -14.49 -4.10 -15.79
N ALA A 285 -14.52 -3.36 -16.89
CA ALA A 285 -14.19 -3.92 -18.20
C ALA A 285 -12.70 -4.26 -18.32
N LEU A 286 -11.82 -3.43 -17.75
CA LEU A 286 -10.39 -3.72 -17.68
C LEU A 286 -10.12 -4.92 -16.74
N LEU A 287 -10.85 -5.01 -15.63
CA LEU A 287 -10.81 -6.17 -14.72
C LEU A 287 -11.21 -7.47 -15.46
N GLY A 288 -12.25 -7.43 -16.28
CA GLY A 288 -12.63 -8.55 -17.15
C GLY A 288 -11.53 -8.95 -18.16
N LYS A 289 -10.83 -7.97 -18.75
CA LYS A 289 -9.67 -8.27 -19.62
C LYS A 289 -8.52 -8.94 -18.88
N LEU A 290 -8.24 -8.51 -17.65
CA LEU A 290 -7.24 -9.14 -16.77
C LEU A 290 -7.65 -10.57 -16.39
N ALA A 291 -8.93 -10.80 -16.08
CA ALA A 291 -9.48 -12.12 -15.82
C ALA A 291 -9.29 -13.06 -17.02
N ALA A 292 -9.65 -12.59 -18.22
CA ALA A 292 -9.48 -13.35 -19.45
C ALA A 292 -8.00 -13.63 -19.78
N LEU A 293 -7.09 -12.69 -19.51
CA LEU A 293 -5.65 -12.93 -19.60
C LEU A 293 -5.22 -14.06 -18.65
N GLY A 294 -5.63 -13.99 -17.38
CA GLY A 294 -5.35 -15.00 -16.38
C GLY A 294 -5.85 -16.39 -16.78
N GLU A 295 -7.05 -16.47 -17.38
CA GLU A 295 -7.62 -17.72 -17.88
C GLU A 295 -6.80 -18.32 -19.02
N ARG A 296 -6.49 -17.54 -20.07
CA ARG A 296 -5.66 -17.99 -21.20
C ARG A 296 -4.26 -18.39 -20.76
N ALA A 297 -3.71 -17.64 -19.82
CA ALA A 297 -2.38 -17.87 -19.28
C ALA A 297 -2.35 -18.98 -18.21
N GLN A 298 -3.52 -19.35 -17.69
CA GLN A 298 -3.76 -20.28 -16.59
C GLN A 298 -3.04 -19.85 -15.30
N LEU A 299 -3.08 -18.57 -14.97
CA LEU A 299 -2.47 -18.00 -13.76
C LEU A 299 -3.38 -16.96 -13.11
N PRO A 300 -3.47 -16.91 -11.77
CA PRO A 300 -4.22 -15.87 -11.09
C PRO A 300 -3.61 -14.49 -11.27
N VAL A 301 -4.47 -13.51 -11.51
CA VAL A 301 -4.16 -12.09 -11.51
C VAL A 301 -4.72 -11.46 -10.25
N VAL A 302 -3.83 -10.98 -9.38
CA VAL A 302 -4.19 -10.21 -8.19
C VAL A 302 -4.05 -8.74 -8.53
N VAL A 303 -5.13 -7.97 -8.38
CA VAL A 303 -5.19 -6.57 -8.78
C VAL A 303 -5.65 -5.70 -7.62
N ASP A 304 -5.02 -4.54 -7.45
CA ASP A 304 -5.49 -3.52 -6.50
C ASP A 304 -6.78 -2.89 -7.01
N VAL A 305 -7.80 -2.82 -6.16
CA VAL A 305 -9.04 -2.11 -6.47
C VAL A 305 -9.28 -0.98 -5.47
N PRO A 306 -9.65 0.22 -5.93
CA PRO A 306 -9.88 1.37 -5.06
C PRO A 306 -11.29 1.35 -4.44
N PRO A 307 -11.55 2.19 -3.43
CA PRO A 307 -12.88 2.38 -2.85
C PRO A 307 -13.99 2.76 -3.85
N SER A 308 -13.64 3.35 -5.00
CA SER A 308 -14.59 3.72 -6.06
C SER A 308 -15.34 2.54 -6.65
N LEU A 309 -14.83 1.30 -6.52
CA LEU A 309 -15.55 0.08 -6.88
C LEU A 309 -16.90 -0.06 -6.13
N PHE A 310 -16.98 0.53 -4.93
CA PHE A 310 -18.18 0.55 -4.08
C PHE A 310 -18.92 1.90 -4.14
N GLY A 311 -18.56 2.76 -5.09
CA GLY A 311 -19.12 4.10 -5.26
C GLY A 311 -18.79 5.08 -4.13
N VAL A 312 -17.66 4.87 -3.44
CA VAL A 312 -17.20 5.69 -2.31
C VAL A 312 -15.76 6.17 -2.54
N THR A 313 -15.32 7.17 -1.78
CA THR A 313 -14.00 7.81 -2.03
C THR A 313 -12.90 7.37 -1.08
N SER A 314 -13.26 6.71 0.02
CA SER A 314 -12.31 6.31 1.05
C SER A 314 -12.55 4.88 1.54
N ALA A 315 -11.49 4.20 1.98
CA ALA A 315 -11.61 2.87 2.57
C ALA A 315 -12.46 2.89 3.85
N ALA A 316 -12.47 3.99 4.60
CA ALA A 316 -13.34 4.13 5.77
C ALA A 316 -14.84 4.08 5.41
N GLU A 317 -15.24 4.67 4.27
CA GLU A 317 -16.62 4.58 3.77
C GLU A 317 -16.99 3.15 3.34
N VAL A 318 -16.03 2.38 2.78
CA VAL A 318 -16.25 0.98 2.38
C VAL A 318 -16.74 0.14 3.57
N VAL A 319 -16.19 0.36 4.77
CA VAL A 319 -16.59 -0.36 5.99
C VAL A 319 -18.09 -0.26 6.26
N THR A 320 -18.68 0.91 6.00
CA THR A 320 -20.12 1.15 6.18
C THR A 320 -20.91 0.63 5.00
N ARG A 321 -20.40 0.87 3.79
CA ARG A 321 -21.04 0.52 2.51
C ARG A 321 -21.30 -0.97 2.35
N VAL A 322 -20.36 -1.83 2.75
CA VAL A 322 -20.49 -3.29 2.58
C VAL A 322 -21.51 -3.93 3.53
N GLU A 323 -22.00 -3.19 4.53
CA GLU A 323 -23.06 -3.67 5.42
C GLU A 323 -24.46 -3.39 4.86
N GLU A 324 -24.59 -2.55 3.82
CA GLU A 324 -25.84 -2.29 3.11
C GLU A 324 -26.27 -3.51 2.27
N GLU A 325 -27.56 -3.57 1.88
CA GLU A 325 -28.06 -4.61 0.99
C GLU A 325 -27.33 -4.58 -0.36
N GLY A 326 -26.85 -5.74 -0.82
CA GLY A 326 -26.02 -5.84 -2.03
C GLY A 326 -24.60 -5.28 -1.87
N GLY A 327 -24.22 -4.75 -0.70
CA GLY A 327 -22.85 -4.32 -0.39
C GLY A 327 -22.31 -3.15 -1.22
N GLY A 328 -23.17 -2.45 -1.96
CA GLY A 328 -22.81 -1.26 -2.75
C GLY A 328 -22.02 -1.53 -4.04
N VAL A 329 -21.93 -2.78 -4.51
CA VAL A 329 -21.27 -3.11 -5.79
C VAL A 329 -22.20 -2.88 -6.98
N SER A 330 -21.62 -2.60 -8.16
CA SER A 330 -22.37 -2.33 -9.38
C SER A 330 -22.94 -3.60 -10.04
N GLU A 331 -23.91 -3.42 -10.95
CA GLU A 331 -24.40 -4.50 -11.81
C GLU A 331 -23.28 -5.05 -12.71
N ALA A 332 -22.40 -4.18 -13.22
CA ALA A 332 -21.24 -4.60 -14.02
C ALA A 332 -20.30 -5.53 -13.22
N TRP A 333 -20.05 -5.22 -11.94
CA TRP A 333 -19.28 -6.09 -11.05
C TRP A 333 -19.96 -7.45 -10.88
N THR A 334 -21.27 -7.44 -10.65
CA THR A 334 -22.07 -8.67 -10.53
C THR A 334 -22.00 -9.52 -11.81
N GLY A 335 -22.07 -8.87 -12.99
CA GLY A 335 -21.89 -9.52 -14.28
C GLY A 335 -20.52 -10.17 -14.43
N LEU A 336 -19.44 -9.45 -14.12
CA LEU A 336 -18.08 -10.00 -14.15
C LEU A 336 -17.94 -11.23 -13.23
N ARG A 337 -18.51 -11.18 -12.02
CA ARG A 337 -18.45 -12.32 -11.07
C ARG A 337 -19.13 -13.59 -11.59
N ALA A 338 -20.06 -13.47 -12.54
CA ALA A 338 -20.72 -14.61 -13.16
C ALA A 338 -19.90 -15.25 -14.30
N GLU A 339 -18.87 -14.56 -14.81
CA GLU A 339 -18.01 -15.09 -15.88
C GLU A 339 -17.01 -16.13 -15.36
N GLU A 340 -16.83 -17.23 -16.08
CA GLU A 340 -15.85 -18.28 -15.71
C GLU A 340 -14.41 -17.74 -15.67
N SER A 341 -14.09 -16.76 -16.52
CA SER A 341 -12.79 -16.08 -16.57
C SER A 341 -12.43 -15.44 -15.22
N ALA A 342 -13.43 -14.97 -14.45
CA ALA A 342 -13.24 -14.31 -13.16
C ALA A 342 -12.68 -15.24 -12.07
N ARG A 343 -12.60 -16.56 -12.32
CA ARG A 343 -11.87 -17.50 -11.45
C ARG A 343 -10.40 -17.17 -11.35
N TRP A 344 -9.86 -16.50 -12.37
CA TRP A 344 -8.46 -16.12 -12.47
C TRP A 344 -8.18 -14.69 -12.02
N LEU A 345 -9.18 -13.99 -11.47
CA LEU A 345 -9.03 -12.64 -10.95
C LEU A 345 -9.26 -12.60 -9.45
N CYS A 346 -8.36 -11.96 -8.71
CA CYS A 346 -8.49 -11.63 -7.30
C CYS A 346 -8.41 -10.11 -7.14
N ALA A 347 -9.51 -9.47 -6.79
CA ALA A 347 -9.53 -8.05 -6.49
C ALA A 347 -9.17 -7.82 -5.02
N ALA A 348 -8.04 -7.16 -4.77
CA ALA A 348 -7.54 -6.84 -3.44
C ALA A 348 -7.78 -5.36 -3.12
N LEU A 349 -8.33 -5.09 -1.94
CA LEU A 349 -8.59 -3.74 -1.44
C LEU A 349 -7.88 -3.54 -0.11
N HIS A 350 -7.68 -2.26 0.22
CA HIS A 350 -7.13 -1.73 1.46
C HIS A 350 -5.60 -1.63 1.45
N ARG A 351 -5.12 -0.39 1.24
CA ARG A 351 -3.70 -0.13 1.04
C ARG A 351 -2.87 -0.32 2.31
N VAL A 352 -1.62 -0.74 2.13
CA VAL A 352 -0.66 -1.05 3.21
C VAL A 352 0.24 0.14 3.49
N VAL A 353 0.52 0.42 4.75
CA VAL A 353 1.42 1.50 5.19
C VAL A 353 2.86 1.03 5.04
N VAL A 354 3.64 1.75 4.23
CA VAL A 354 5.05 1.38 3.96
C VAL A 354 6.05 2.40 4.47
N MET A 355 5.60 3.61 4.82
CA MET A 355 6.45 4.61 5.46
C MET A 355 5.60 5.67 6.17
N VAL A 356 6.11 6.15 7.31
CA VAL A 356 5.66 7.38 7.97
C VAL A 356 6.88 8.29 8.16
N ASP A 357 6.79 9.54 7.71
CA ASP A 357 7.84 10.56 7.82
C ASP A 357 7.29 11.79 8.55
N GLY A 358 8.16 12.54 9.24
CA GLY A 358 7.79 13.74 9.97
C GLY A 358 7.03 13.50 11.28
N GLN A 359 6.67 14.59 11.97
CA GLN A 359 5.98 14.59 13.27
C GLN A 359 4.87 15.65 13.31
N GLY A 360 3.85 15.42 14.15
CA GLY A 360 2.72 16.34 14.33
C GLY A 360 2.04 16.70 13.00
N ALA A 361 1.81 18.00 12.77
CA ALA A 361 1.21 18.52 11.53
C ALA A 361 2.07 18.32 10.27
N ARG A 362 3.33 17.91 10.42
CA ARG A 362 4.27 17.63 9.32
C ARG A 362 4.35 16.14 8.99
N ARG A 363 3.54 15.30 9.64
CA ARG A 363 3.51 13.86 9.39
C ARG A 363 2.97 13.56 7.98
N ARG A 364 3.67 12.69 7.27
CA ARG A 364 3.30 12.15 5.95
C ARG A 364 3.28 10.63 6.03
N THR A 365 2.29 10.01 5.40
CA THR A 365 2.20 8.55 5.28
C THR A 365 2.28 8.17 3.81
N CYS A 366 3.08 7.15 3.51
CA CYS A 366 3.14 6.52 2.19
C CYS A 366 2.43 5.16 2.28
N PHE A 367 1.51 4.92 1.36
CA PHE A 367 0.78 3.67 1.23
C PHE A 367 1.21 2.94 -0.04
N THR A 368 1.12 1.62 -0.04
CA THR A 368 1.30 0.77 -1.22
C THR A 368 0.07 -0.10 -1.48
N SER A 369 0.03 -0.68 -2.68
CA SER A 369 -1.02 -1.56 -3.18
C SER A 369 -1.33 -2.72 -2.24
N ALA A 370 -2.61 -3.06 -2.13
CA ALA A 370 -3.07 -4.28 -1.47
C ALA A 370 -2.54 -5.54 -2.18
N ALA A 371 -2.39 -5.51 -3.51
CA ALA A 371 -1.84 -6.62 -4.28
C ALA A 371 -0.40 -6.97 -3.83
N LEU A 372 0.42 -5.98 -3.49
CA LEU A 372 1.76 -6.20 -2.94
C LEU A 372 1.72 -6.73 -1.50
N GLY A 373 0.74 -6.31 -0.69
CA GLY A 373 0.49 -6.90 0.62
C GLY A 373 0.16 -8.40 0.54
N VAL A 374 -0.77 -8.75 -0.36
CA VAL A 374 -1.15 -10.15 -0.63
C VAL A 374 0.03 -10.95 -1.19
N ALA A 375 0.81 -10.36 -2.10
CA ALA A 375 2.05 -10.97 -2.58
C ALA A 375 3.01 -11.26 -1.40
N SER A 376 3.32 -10.29 -0.54
CA SER A 376 4.19 -10.52 0.61
C SER A 376 3.69 -11.65 1.53
N MET A 377 2.38 -11.75 1.75
CA MET A 377 1.77 -12.85 2.53
C MET A 377 1.96 -14.22 1.87
N LEU A 378 1.68 -14.32 0.57
CA LEU A 378 1.90 -15.56 -0.19
C LEU A 378 3.38 -15.96 -0.21
N ALA A 379 4.31 -15.00 -0.23
CA ALA A 379 5.75 -15.24 -0.31
C ALA A 379 6.25 -15.74 1.04
N SER A 380 5.79 -15.12 2.13
CA SER A 380 6.10 -15.60 3.48
C SER A 380 5.56 -17.02 3.68
N SER A 381 4.31 -17.29 3.27
CA SER A 381 3.73 -18.64 3.32
C SER A 381 4.59 -19.65 2.58
N PHE A 382 5.01 -19.35 1.34
CA PHE A 382 5.81 -20.26 0.54
C PHE A 382 7.20 -20.48 1.15
N ARG A 383 7.87 -19.41 1.57
CA ARG A 383 9.18 -19.48 2.24
C ARG A 383 9.13 -20.34 3.51
N GLU A 384 8.05 -20.28 4.26
CA GLU A 384 7.91 -21.00 5.54
C GLU A 384 7.39 -22.43 5.39
N THR A 385 6.60 -22.72 4.35
CA THR A 385 5.85 -23.99 4.26
C THR A 385 6.00 -24.73 2.94
N GLY A 386 6.62 -24.13 1.92
CA GLY A 386 6.60 -24.62 0.53
C GLY A 386 5.23 -24.52 -0.14
N SER A 387 4.26 -23.83 0.46
CA SER A 387 2.88 -23.70 -0.03
C SER A 387 2.34 -22.29 0.13
N PHE A 388 1.20 -22.00 -0.48
CA PHE A 388 0.57 -20.67 -0.45
C PHE A 388 -0.63 -20.57 0.51
N ALA A 389 -0.98 -21.65 1.21
CA ALA A 389 -2.21 -21.72 1.98
C ALA A 389 -2.15 -21.01 3.35
N ARG A 390 -0.94 -20.79 3.89
CA ARG A 390 -0.76 -20.18 5.21
C ARG A 390 -0.76 -18.66 5.14
N ILE A 391 -1.91 -18.09 4.72
CA ILE A 391 -2.10 -16.64 4.59
C ILE A 391 -3.30 -16.10 5.38
N LEU A 392 -4.06 -16.96 6.04
CA LEU A 392 -5.25 -16.59 6.80
C LEU A 392 -5.00 -16.60 8.30
N GLY A 393 -5.72 -15.75 9.03
CA GLY A 393 -5.65 -15.65 10.48
C GLY A 393 -4.29 -15.17 11.00
N GLY A 394 -4.06 -15.34 12.30
CA GLY A 394 -2.84 -14.85 12.95
C GLY A 394 -1.55 -15.54 12.49
N THR A 395 -1.62 -16.81 12.10
CA THR A 395 -0.45 -17.60 11.68
C THR A 395 0.02 -17.30 10.26
N GLY A 396 -0.83 -16.70 9.43
CA GLY A 396 -0.51 -16.25 8.07
C GLY A 396 -0.24 -14.75 7.96
N GLY A 397 -0.16 -14.05 9.09
CA GLY A 397 0.09 -12.61 9.10
C GLY A 397 1.52 -12.24 8.70
N VAL A 398 1.68 -11.07 8.09
CA VAL A 398 2.98 -10.52 7.71
C VAL A 398 3.17 -9.14 8.32
N GLN A 399 4.35 -8.88 8.86
CA GLN A 399 4.70 -7.57 9.41
C GLN A 399 4.81 -6.54 8.28
N ALA A 400 4.07 -5.44 8.40
CA ALA A 400 4.19 -4.31 7.48
C ALA A 400 5.43 -3.46 7.79
N PRO A 401 5.99 -2.75 6.80
CA PRO A 401 7.19 -1.93 7.01
C PRO A 401 6.98 -0.75 7.97
N ALA A 402 5.74 -0.29 8.14
CA ALA A 402 5.41 0.82 9.02
C ALA A 402 3.98 0.74 9.56
N VAL A 403 3.73 1.47 10.63
CA VAL A 403 2.39 1.71 11.20
C VAL A 403 2.15 3.20 11.34
N TRP A 404 0.89 3.60 11.25
CA TRP A 404 0.48 4.97 11.53
C TRP A 404 -0.72 4.99 12.48
N GLN A 405 -0.85 6.09 13.21
CA GLN A 405 -2.00 6.32 14.08
C GLN A 405 -3.14 6.91 13.27
N LEU A 406 -4.31 6.30 13.36
CA LEU A 406 -5.49 6.77 12.66
C LEU A 406 -5.87 8.20 13.10
N PRO A 407 -6.30 9.06 12.14
CA PRO A 407 -6.81 10.39 12.45
C PRO A 407 -8.01 10.34 13.42
N PRO A 408 -8.36 11.46 14.06
CA PRO A 408 -9.53 11.55 14.93
C PRO A 408 -10.80 11.01 14.26
N GLY A 409 -11.55 10.18 14.98
CA GLY A 409 -12.72 9.46 14.47
C GLY A 409 -13.02 8.27 15.36
N ARG A 410 -13.92 7.37 14.90
CA ARG A 410 -14.35 6.18 15.66
C ARG A 410 -13.18 5.31 16.16
N GLU A 411 -12.16 5.15 15.34
CA GLU A 411 -10.96 4.34 15.62
C GLU A 411 -9.71 5.22 15.83
N GLY A 412 -9.89 6.53 16.06
CA GLY A 412 -8.80 7.49 16.13
C GLY A 412 -7.78 7.15 17.22
N GLY A 413 -6.50 7.35 16.93
CA GLY A 413 -5.38 7.02 17.82
C GLY A 413 -4.94 5.55 17.77
N THR A 414 -5.72 4.65 17.18
CA THR A 414 -5.31 3.25 16.96
C THR A 414 -4.16 3.19 15.97
N ALA A 415 -3.09 2.46 16.31
CA ALA A 415 -2.01 2.19 15.38
C ALA A 415 -2.39 0.99 14.48
N VAL A 416 -2.28 1.18 13.15
CA VAL A 416 -2.57 0.14 12.16
C VAL A 416 -1.53 0.15 11.03
N PRO A 417 -1.31 -0.99 10.34
CA PRO A 417 -0.43 -1.11 9.18
C PRO A 417 -1.16 -0.88 7.84
N THR A 418 -2.41 -0.42 7.86
CA THR A 418 -3.26 -0.19 6.70
C THR A 418 -3.90 1.20 6.74
N GLU A 419 -4.52 1.68 5.66
CA GLU A 419 -5.04 3.07 5.58
C GLU A 419 -6.27 3.35 6.46
N THR A 420 -6.92 2.33 7.00
CA THR A 420 -7.94 2.45 8.05
C THR A 420 -7.95 1.15 8.87
N PHE A 421 -8.80 1.04 9.88
CA PHE A 421 -9.02 -0.25 10.53
C PHE A 421 -10.13 -1.01 9.81
N PHE A 422 -9.81 -2.21 9.29
CA PHE A 422 -10.78 -3.14 8.69
C PHE A 422 -11.11 -4.29 9.65
N PRO A 423 -12.27 -4.24 10.33
CA PRO A 423 -12.72 -5.34 11.18
C PRO A 423 -12.84 -6.66 10.43
N LEU A 424 -12.71 -7.78 11.15
CA LEU A 424 -12.89 -9.12 10.57
C LEU A 424 -14.23 -9.28 9.85
N ARG A 425 -15.30 -8.68 10.39
CA ARG A 425 -16.64 -8.69 9.77
C ARG A 425 -16.63 -8.04 8.39
N THR A 426 -15.99 -6.88 8.25
CA THR A 426 -15.84 -6.17 6.96
C THR A 426 -15.06 -7.02 5.95
N GLN A 427 -13.98 -7.68 6.39
CA GLN A 427 -13.22 -8.58 5.52
C GLN A 427 -14.07 -9.76 5.04
N SER A 428 -14.87 -10.35 5.93
CA SER A 428 -15.81 -11.43 5.56
C SER A 428 -16.89 -10.95 4.58
N ARG A 429 -17.45 -9.75 4.78
CA ARG A 429 -18.44 -9.16 3.86
C ARG A 429 -17.86 -8.88 2.48
N LEU A 430 -16.66 -8.30 2.42
CA LEU A 430 -15.93 -8.12 1.17
C LEU A 430 -15.72 -9.47 0.46
N ALA A 431 -15.41 -10.53 1.22
CA ALA A 431 -15.21 -11.85 0.64
C ALA A 431 -16.48 -12.45 0.02
N GLU A 432 -17.65 -12.23 0.62
CA GLU A 432 -18.95 -12.59 0.03
C GLU A 432 -19.20 -11.86 -1.30
N LEU A 433 -18.62 -10.66 -1.47
CA LEU A 433 -18.70 -9.83 -2.67
C LEU A 433 -17.58 -10.12 -3.69
N GLY A 434 -16.72 -11.11 -3.45
CA GLY A 434 -15.61 -11.45 -4.33
C GLY A 434 -14.41 -10.50 -4.25
N VAL A 435 -14.30 -9.73 -3.15
CA VAL A 435 -13.20 -8.80 -2.90
C VAL A 435 -12.40 -9.24 -1.68
N LEU A 436 -11.08 -9.31 -1.83
CA LEU A 436 -10.15 -9.59 -0.75
C LEU A 436 -9.86 -8.27 -0.02
N GLY A 437 -10.32 -8.13 1.23
CA GLY A 437 -9.99 -6.99 2.08
C GLY A 437 -8.80 -7.28 2.99
N LEU A 438 -7.66 -6.62 2.78
CA LEU A 438 -6.56 -6.68 3.76
C LEU A 438 -7.00 -6.01 5.06
N GLY A 439 -6.55 -6.51 6.20
CA GLY A 439 -6.81 -5.88 7.49
C GLY A 439 -5.67 -6.05 8.47
N SER A 440 -5.95 -5.79 9.74
CA SER A 440 -5.00 -5.97 10.83
C SER A 440 -5.71 -6.09 12.18
N GLY A 441 -4.96 -6.47 13.21
CA GLY A 441 -5.36 -6.19 14.59
C GLY A 441 -5.30 -4.68 14.90
N ARG A 442 -5.89 -4.30 16.03
CA ARG A 442 -5.70 -2.96 16.60
C ARG A 442 -4.34 -2.89 17.30
N ASN A 443 -3.61 -1.80 17.12
CA ASN A 443 -2.29 -1.59 17.73
C ASN A 443 -1.28 -2.69 17.37
N THR A 444 -1.36 -3.18 16.14
CA THR A 444 -0.44 -4.16 15.59
C THR A 444 0.19 -3.62 14.31
N ASP A 445 1.37 -4.11 13.97
CA ASP A 445 2.04 -3.91 12.69
C ASP A 445 1.86 -5.09 11.73
N VAL A 446 1.02 -6.06 12.08
CA VAL A 446 0.79 -7.28 11.30
C VAL A 446 -0.44 -7.13 10.40
N LEU A 447 -0.22 -7.33 9.10
CA LEU A 447 -1.27 -7.54 8.10
C LEU A 447 -1.93 -8.90 8.31
N GLN A 448 -3.26 -8.95 8.17
CA GLN A 448 -4.06 -10.16 8.36
C GLN A 448 -5.15 -10.26 7.30
N LEU A 449 -5.56 -11.51 7.04
CA LEU A 449 -6.68 -11.85 6.17
C LEU A 449 -7.61 -12.83 6.87
N THR A 450 -8.92 -12.64 6.72
CA THR A 450 -9.93 -13.65 7.08
C THR A 450 -10.24 -14.61 5.94
N ALA A 451 -10.12 -14.13 4.70
CA ALA A 451 -10.39 -14.89 3.49
C ALA A 451 -9.52 -14.38 2.32
N ALA A 452 -9.34 -15.22 1.31
CA ALA A 452 -8.65 -14.88 0.07
C ALA A 452 -9.51 -15.29 -1.14
N PRO A 453 -10.66 -14.63 -1.35
CA PRO A 453 -11.60 -14.97 -2.42
C PRO A 453 -11.01 -14.66 -3.81
N MET A 454 -11.47 -15.41 -4.81
CA MET A 454 -11.44 -14.96 -6.20
C MET A 454 -12.71 -14.15 -6.49
N VAL A 455 -12.72 -13.39 -7.59
CA VAL A 455 -13.88 -12.58 -8.00
C VAL A 455 -15.08 -13.47 -8.33
N TYR A 456 -14.84 -14.61 -8.97
CA TYR A 456 -15.87 -15.57 -9.36
C TYR A 456 -16.84 -15.95 -8.23
N GLY A 457 -18.13 -15.74 -8.49
CA GLY A 457 -19.22 -15.95 -7.54
C GLY A 457 -19.91 -17.31 -7.60
N GLY A 458 -19.58 -18.16 -8.59
CA GLY A 458 -20.26 -19.44 -8.82
C GLY A 458 -19.99 -20.53 -7.76
N GLU A 459 -20.60 -21.70 -7.96
CA GLU A 459 -20.63 -22.81 -7.00
C GLU A 459 -19.25 -23.40 -6.72
N HIS A 460 -18.44 -23.59 -7.76
CA HIS A 460 -17.12 -24.22 -7.66
C HIS A 460 -15.98 -23.21 -7.44
N ARG A 461 -16.24 -22.11 -6.73
CA ARG A 461 -15.20 -21.12 -6.43
C ARG A 461 -14.17 -21.70 -5.44
N VAL A 462 -12.91 -21.38 -5.68
CA VAL A 462 -11.79 -21.75 -4.80
C VAL A 462 -11.04 -20.48 -4.39
N PRO A 463 -10.34 -20.46 -3.24
CA PRO A 463 -9.58 -19.30 -2.82
C PRO A 463 -8.29 -19.15 -3.64
N LEU A 464 -7.67 -17.98 -3.55
CA LEU A 464 -6.45 -17.63 -4.28
C LEU A 464 -5.33 -18.70 -4.19
N PRO A 465 -4.97 -19.25 -3.01
CA PRO A 465 -3.95 -20.30 -2.95
C PRO A 465 -4.29 -21.56 -3.77
N ALA A 466 -5.55 -22.00 -3.72
CA ALA A 466 -6.02 -23.13 -4.52
C ALA A 466 -6.04 -22.81 -6.01
N GLN A 467 -6.37 -21.58 -6.41
CA GLN A 467 -6.35 -21.19 -7.82
C GLN A 467 -4.91 -21.11 -8.36
N ILE A 468 -3.94 -20.65 -7.56
CA ILE A 468 -2.51 -20.69 -7.93
C ILE A 468 -2.11 -22.14 -8.23
N LEU A 469 -2.44 -23.08 -7.33
CA LEU A 469 -2.16 -24.50 -7.55
C LEU A 469 -2.90 -25.09 -8.75
N THR A 470 -4.15 -24.68 -8.99
CA THR A 470 -4.93 -25.09 -10.16
C THR A 470 -4.20 -24.71 -11.45
N GLY A 471 -3.74 -23.46 -11.57
CA GLY A 471 -2.92 -23.02 -12.69
C GLY A 471 -1.65 -23.84 -12.87
N ARG A 472 -0.91 -24.07 -11.77
CA ARG A 472 0.31 -24.88 -11.79
C ARG A 472 0.06 -26.31 -12.25
N ILE A 473 -0.97 -26.98 -11.72
CA ILE A 473 -1.35 -28.36 -12.08
C ILE A 473 -1.74 -28.46 -13.54
N VAL A 474 -2.52 -27.50 -14.06
CA VAL A 474 -2.94 -27.52 -15.47
C VAL A 474 -1.74 -27.32 -16.40
N ARG A 475 -0.87 -26.34 -16.13
CA ARG A 475 0.34 -26.10 -16.94
C ARG A 475 1.31 -27.28 -16.86
N PHE A 476 1.50 -27.85 -15.67
CA PHE A 476 2.27 -29.09 -15.45
C PHE A 476 1.70 -30.25 -16.27
N ALA A 477 0.39 -30.51 -16.19
CA ALA A 477 -0.24 -31.62 -16.89
C ALA A 477 -0.12 -31.50 -18.41
N GLN A 478 -0.26 -30.27 -18.93
CA GLN A 478 -0.03 -29.98 -20.34
C GLN A 478 1.42 -30.23 -20.74
N TRP A 479 2.38 -29.81 -19.90
CA TRP A 479 3.80 -30.06 -20.12
C TRP A 479 4.13 -31.55 -20.11
N VAL A 480 3.66 -32.32 -19.12
CA VAL A 480 3.85 -33.79 -19.06
C VAL A 480 3.24 -34.46 -20.29
N ARG A 481 2.03 -34.07 -20.68
CA ARG A 481 1.38 -34.56 -21.90
C ARG A 481 2.22 -34.28 -23.15
N ASP A 482 2.88 -33.13 -23.22
CA ASP A 482 3.74 -32.79 -24.35
C ASP A 482 5.01 -33.65 -24.46
N GLN A 483 5.40 -34.35 -23.37
CA GLN A 483 6.50 -35.31 -23.35
C GLN A 483 6.07 -36.75 -23.64
N LEU A 484 4.76 -37.05 -23.64
CA LEU A 484 4.26 -38.41 -23.85
C LEU A 484 4.21 -38.79 -25.34
N PRO A 485 4.64 -40.01 -25.72
CA PRO A 485 4.44 -40.52 -27.07
C PRO A 485 2.96 -40.80 -27.35
N ALA A 486 2.53 -40.70 -28.61
CA ALA A 486 1.15 -40.99 -29.03
C ALA A 486 0.68 -42.43 -28.69
N SER A 487 1.62 -43.36 -28.60
CA SER A 487 1.40 -44.76 -28.24
C SER A 487 1.42 -45.04 -26.74
N ALA A 488 1.64 -44.03 -25.87
CA ALA A 488 1.80 -44.24 -24.43
C ALA A 488 0.65 -45.06 -23.83
N GLY A 489 0.99 -46.05 -23.02
CA GLY A 489 0.04 -46.88 -22.29
C GLY A 489 -0.36 -46.26 -20.95
N ASP A 490 -1.42 -46.76 -20.34
CA ASP A 490 -1.93 -46.23 -19.07
C ASP A 490 -0.89 -46.27 -17.94
N ALA A 491 -0.16 -47.38 -17.79
CA ALA A 491 0.86 -47.53 -16.76
C ALA A 491 2.02 -46.53 -16.92
N GLU A 492 2.42 -46.25 -18.16
CA GLU A 492 3.47 -45.28 -18.47
C GLU A 492 3.02 -43.85 -18.14
N VAL A 493 1.81 -43.49 -18.57
CA VAL A 493 1.20 -42.18 -18.27
C VAL A 493 1.07 -41.96 -16.76
N SER A 494 0.51 -42.93 -16.05
CA SER A 494 0.31 -42.85 -14.59
C SER A 494 1.65 -42.70 -13.84
N THR A 495 2.67 -43.47 -14.24
CA THR A 495 4.01 -43.39 -13.64
C THR A 495 4.65 -42.03 -13.89
N LEU A 496 4.62 -41.54 -15.13
CA LEU A 496 5.22 -40.26 -15.49
C LEU A 496 4.57 -39.09 -14.75
N PHE A 497 3.23 -39.04 -14.71
CA PHE A 497 2.49 -37.99 -13.99
C PHE A 497 2.81 -38.00 -12.50
N SER A 498 2.83 -39.18 -11.86
CA SER A 498 3.12 -39.28 -10.43
C SER A 498 4.54 -38.84 -10.10
N GLN A 499 5.55 -39.35 -10.81
CA GLN A 499 6.95 -39.04 -10.56
C GLN A 499 7.27 -37.56 -10.85
N ALA A 500 6.75 -37.03 -11.96
CA ALA A 500 6.97 -35.63 -12.31
C ALA A 500 6.26 -34.69 -11.31
N ALA A 501 5.07 -35.04 -10.81
CA ALA A 501 4.36 -34.20 -9.85
C ALA A 501 5.11 -34.11 -8.52
N ASP A 502 5.69 -35.22 -8.06
CA ASP A 502 6.51 -35.23 -6.84
C ASP A 502 7.70 -34.27 -6.97
N VAL A 503 8.38 -34.22 -8.13
CA VAL A 503 9.53 -33.34 -8.33
C VAL A 503 9.11 -31.88 -8.52
N PHE A 504 8.15 -31.63 -9.39
CA PHE A 504 7.88 -30.27 -9.92
C PHE A 504 6.78 -29.50 -9.18
N LEU A 505 5.81 -30.19 -8.58
CA LEU A 505 4.70 -29.53 -7.88
C LEU A 505 4.88 -29.57 -6.36
N PHE A 506 5.37 -30.68 -5.83
CA PHE A 506 5.40 -30.93 -4.38
C PHE A 506 6.81 -31.04 -3.78
N GLY A 507 7.87 -30.90 -4.57
CA GLY A 507 9.26 -30.87 -4.07
C GLY A 507 9.67 -32.10 -3.25
N GLY A 508 9.14 -33.28 -3.59
CA GLY A 508 9.36 -34.55 -2.89
C GLY A 508 8.42 -34.78 -1.69
N ALA A 509 7.56 -33.82 -1.34
CA ALA A 509 6.59 -33.96 -0.26
C ALA A 509 5.32 -34.70 -0.74
N THR A 510 5.43 -36.02 -0.90
CA THR A 510 4.31 -36.93 -1.20
C THR A 510 3.04 -36.78 -0.33
N PRO A 511 3.08 -36.26 0.91
CA PRO A 511 1.86 -35.97 1.67
C PRO A 511 1.06 -34.76 1.16
N ALA A 512 1.64 -33.88 0.33
CA ALA A 512 1.03 -32.61 -0.05
C ALA A 512 -0.14 -32.76 -1.01
N GLY A 513 -0.01 -33.66 -1.98
CA GLY A 513 -1.03 -33.95 -2.97
C GLY A 513 -0.61 -35.09 -3.89
N ARG A 514 -1.51 -35.50 -4.76
CA ARG A 514 -1.29 -36.54 -5.78
C ARG A 514 -1.87 -36.09 -7.09
N VAL A 515 -1.13 -36.29 -8.17
CA VAL A 515 -1.61 -36.09 -9.54
C VAL A 515 -1.50 -37.42 -10.27
N ARG A 516 -2.58 -37.85 -10.93
CA ARG A 516 -2.64 -39.08 -11.72
C ARG A 516 -3.10 -38.77 -13.13
N GLY A 517 -2.47 -39.43 -14.10
CA GLY A 517 -2.93 -39.48 -15.48
C GLY A 517 -3.45 -40.87 -15.80
N GLU A 518 -4.59 -40.94 -16.47
CA GLU A 518 -5.21 -42.18 -16.97
C GLU A 518 -5.53 -42.00 -18.46
N VAL A 519 -5.25 -43.00 -19.29
CA VAL A 519 -5.59 -42.91 -20.72
C VAL A 519 -7.07 -43.25 -20.93
N VAL A 520 -7.81 -42.31 -21.52
CA VAL A 520 -9.24 -42.45 -21.79
C VAL A 520 -9.57 -42.23 -23.27
N PRO A 521 -10.60 -42.91 -23.82
CA PRO A 521 -11.10 -42.60 -25.15
C PRO A 521 -11.82 -41.25 -25.15
N THR A 522 -11.56 -40.40 -26.15
CA THR A 522 -12.19 -39.08 -26.30
C THR A 522 -13.28 -39.02 -27.39
N GLY A 523 -13.49 -40.12 -28.12
CA GLY A 523 -14.42 -40.22 -29.25
C GLY A 523 -13.69 -40.30 -30.60
N GLU A 524 -14.36 -40.81 -31.64
CA GLU A 524 -13.81 -40.91 -33.02
C GLU A 524 -12.42 -41.59 -33.14
N GLY A 525 -12.12 -42.57 -32.27
CA GLY A 525 -10.83 -43.26 -32.26
C GLY A 525 -9.67 -42.46 -31.67
N THR A 526 -9.93 -41.27 -31.12
CA THR A 526 -8.93 -40.43 -30.45
C THR A 526 -8.76 -40.81 -28.98
N ARG A 527 -7.55 -40.59 -28.45
CA ARG A 527 -7.18 -40.85 -27.06
C ARG A 527 -6.89 -39.53 -26.34
N GLY A 528 -7.17 -39.48 -25.04
CA GLY A 528 -6.82 -38.39 -24.15
C GLY A 528 -6.24 -38.91 -22.85
N VAL A 529 -5.65 -38.02 -22.08
CA VAL A 529 -5.21 -38.26 -20.70
C VAL A 529 -6.20 -37.58 -19.77
N ARG A 530 -6.96 -38.36 -19.00
CA ARG A 530 -7.72 -37.86 -17.86
C ARG A 530 -6.73 -37.61 -16.72
N VAL A 531 -6.65 -36.35 -16.31
CA VAL A 531 -5.83 -35.91 -15.20
C VAL A 531 -6.73 -35.73 -13.99
N THR A 532 -6.36 -36.36 -12.87
CA THR A 532 -6.99 -36.13 -11.56
C THR A 532 -5.94 -35.65 -10.58
N ALA A 533 -6.25 -34.60 -9.83
CA ALA A 533 -5.39 -34.07 -8.79
C ALA A 533 -6.15 -33.92 -7.48
N LEU A 534 -5.54 -34.41 -6.40
CA LEU A 534 -6.05 -34.30 -5.04
C LEU A 534 -4.98 -33.61 -4.19
N VAL A 535 -5.29 -32.45 -3.63
CA VAL A 535 -4.37 -31.67 -2.80
C VAL A 535 -5.02 -31.38 -1.46
N ARG A 536 -4.24 -31.54 -0.38
CA ARG A 536 -4.77 -31.37 0.97
C ARG A 536 -5.00 -29.89 1.32
N PRO A 537 -5.90 -29.59 2.27
CA PRO A 537 -6.21 -28.22 2.67
C PRO A 537 -5.01 -27.43 3.19
N GLU A 538 -4.01 -28.09 3.78
CA GLU A 538 -2.84 -27.39 4.33
C GLU A 538 -1.95 -26.77 3.24
N TYR A 539 -2.14 -27.17 1.98
CA TYR A 539 -1.37 -26.69 0.83
C TYR A 539 -2.20 -25.82 -0.12
N ALA A 540 -3.51 -26.08 -0.24
CA ALA A 540 -4.42 -25.35 -1.11
C ALA A 540 -5.35 -24.36 -0.39
N GLY A 541 -5.40 -24.37 0.95
CA GLY A 541 -6.33 -23.58 1.76
C GLY A 541 -7.74 -24.17 1.87
N MET A 542 -8.02 -25.22 1.08
CA MET A 542 -9.24 -26.03 1.12
C MET A 542 -8.95 -27.41 0.51
N PRO A 543 -9.79 -28.44 0.72
CA PRO A 543 -9.68 -29.68 -0.04
C PRO A 543 -9.82 -29.36 -1.54
N LEU A 544 -8.78 -29.64 -2.32
CA LEU A 544 -8.77 -29.34 -3.75
C LEU A 544 -8.80 -30.66 -4.54
N GLU A 545 -9.86 -30.82 -5.32
CA GLU A 545 -10.02 -31.91 -6.28
C GLU A 545 -10.22 -31.32 -7.67
N LEU A 546 -9.38 -31.74 -8.61
CA LEU A 546 -9.43 -31.29 -10.01
C LEU A 546 -9.47 -32.51 -10.92
N GLY A 547 -10.34 -32.45 -11.92
CA GLY A 547 -10.47 -33.48 -12.95
C GLY A 547 -10.66 -32.85 -14.32
N PHE A 548 -9.83 -33.20 -15.30
CA PHE A 548 -9.98 -32.73 -16.68
C PHE A 548 -9.34 -33.71 -17.66
N VAL A 549 -9.68 -33.60 -18.95
CA VAL A 549 -9.11 -34.46 -20.00
C VAL A 549 -8.28 -33.60 -20.96
N LEU A 550 -7.05 -34.04 -21.23
CA LEU A 550 -6.18 -33.45 -22.24
C LEU A 550 -6.13 -34.37 -23.46
N PRO A 551 -6.32 -33.86 -24.70
CA PRO A 551 -6.14 -34.69 -25.90
C PRO A 551 -4.68 -35.13 -26.01
N MET A 552 -4.45 -36.40 -26.39
CA MET A 552 -3.11 -36.85 -26.74
C MET A 552 -2.70 -36.31 -28.12
N ARG A 553 -1.39 -36.17 -28.35
CA ARG A 553 -0.88 -35.88 -29.70
C ARG A 553 -1.16 -37.10 -30.59
N GLY A 554 -1.77 -36.84 -31.74
CA GLY A 554 -1.99 -37.83 -32.81
C GLY A 554 -0.70 -38.20 -33.52
#